data_AF-A0A4S0NBX6-F1
#
_entry.id   AF-A0A4S0NBX6-F1
#
_cell.length_a   1.000
_cell.length_b   1.000
_cell.length_c   1.000
_cell.angle_alpha   90.00
_cell.angle_beta   90.00
_cell.angle_gamma   90.00
#
_symmetry.space_group_name_H-M   'P 1'
#
loop_
_entity.id
_entity.type
_entity.pdbx_description
1 polymer ?
#
loop_
_entity_poly.entity_id
_entity_poly.type
_entity_poly.pdbx_seq_one_letter_code
_entity_poly.pdbx_strand_id
1 'polypeptide(L)'
;MLESLTSLFTLTVLEVVLSIDNLVVIAVLVGKLPVERQASARYTGMVMALIPRLVLLLFIGWIIGLTEPLFHLFDHGVSGKDLILALGGLFLIYKATHEIHASLEGEEGEASARVMANFAAVVTQIALINLVFSIDSIVTAVGMANEIWVMAVAVILSMIVLMIASGPVASFVEAHPTVKILALGFLIMIGMALVADGFGAHVPKGYIYTAMIFSVFIELINMALRRRARPVHLRNPYGEETERAGDERRALELADMPGAGGKSI
;
A
#
# COMPACT_ATOMS: atom_id res chain seq x y z
N MET A 1 -2.56 -34.76 -17.42
CA MET A 1 -1.26 -34.28 -16.89
C MET A 1 -0.81 -32.97 -17.53
N LEU A 2 -0.68 -32.89 -18.86
CA LEU A 2 -0.27 -31.64 -19.53
C LEU A 2 -1.27 -30.49 -19.30
N GLU A 3 -2.57 -30.75 -19.40
CA GLU A 3 -3.64 -29.74 -19.14
C GLU A 3 -3.64 -29.22 -17.70
N SER A 4 -3.36 -30.08 -16.72
CA SER A 4 -3.26 -29.68 -15.31
C SER A 4 -2.05 -28.79 -15.07
N LEU A 5 -0.94 -29.03 -15.78
CA LEU A 5 0.29 -28.25 -15.66
C LEU A 5 0.16 -26.87 -16.33
N THR A 6 -0.50 -26.79 -17.48
CA THR A 6 -0.78 -25.50 -18.14
C THR A 6 -1.78 -24.66 -17.33
N SER A 7 -2.80 -25.31 -16.76
CA SER A 7 -3.75 -24.65 -15.84
C SER A 7 -3.05 -24.17 -14.58
N LEU A 8 -2.18 -24.99 -13.98
CA LEU A 8 -1.39 -24.62 -12.81
C LEU A 8 -0.53 -23.38 -13.09
N PHE A 9 0.18 -23.38 -14.21
CA PHE A 9 1.02 -22.26 -14.60
C PHE A 9 0.20 -20.97 -14.78
N THR A 10 -0.89 -21.06 -15.55
CA THR A 10 -1.77 -19.91 -15.83
C THR A 10 -2.39 -19.36 -14.54
N LEU A 11 -2.91 -20.24 -13.70
CA LEU A 11 -3.46 -19.87 -12.39
C LEU A 11 -2.41 -19.24 -11.50
N THR A 12 -1.19 -19.79 -11.45
CA THR A 12 -0.11 -19.22 -10.64
C THR A 12 0.22 -17.81 -11.10
N VAL A 13 0.33 -17.59 -12.41
CA VAL A 13 0.61 -16.26 -12.98
C VAL A 13 -0.53 -15.29 -12.66
N LEU A 14 -1.78 -15.68 -12.90
CA LEU A 14 -2.93 -14.84 -12.58
C LEU A 14 -2.97 -14.52 -11.09
N GLU A 15 -2.74 -15.50 -10.23
CA GLU A 15 -2.74 -15.29 -8.79
C GLU A 15 -1.64 -14.33 -8.33
N VAL A 16 -0.45 -14.39 -8.93
CA VAL A 16 0.62 -13.40 -8.66
C VAL A 16 0.20 -12.01 -9.10
N VAL A 17 -0.35 -11.86 -10.31
CA VAL A 17 -0.79 -10.57 -10.85
C VAL A 17 -1.91 -9.98 -10.00
N LEU A 18 -2.90 -10.79 -9.61
CA LEU A 18 -4.02 -10.36 -8.76
C LEU A 18 -3.56 -10.03 -7.33
N SER A 19 -2.50 -10.67 -6.83
CA SER A 19 -2.04 -10.52 -5.44
C SER A 19 -0.93 -9.48 -5.25
N ILE A 20 -0.46 -8.82 -6.32
CA ILE A 20 0.57 -7.78 -6.21
C ILE A 20 0.08 -6.58 -5.39
N ASP A 21 -1.21 -6.26 -5.49
CA ASP A 21 -1.84 -5.17 -4.74
C ASP A 21 -1.83 -5.47 -3.23
N ASN A 22 -2.05 -6.74 -2.86
CA ASN A 22 -2.00 -7.19 -1.47
C ASN A 22 -0.59 -7.02 -0.88
N LEU A 23 0.44 -7.27 -1.68
CA LEU A 23 1.83 -7.07 -1.26
C LEU A 23 2.14 -5.59 -0.97
N VAL A 24 1.61 -4.69 -1.81
CA VAL A 24 1.75 -3.25 -1.62
C VAL A 24 1.01 -2.79 -0.36
N VAL A 25 -0.19 -3.31 -0.09
CA VAL A 25 -0.91 -3.01 1.17
C VAL A 25 -0.14 -3.51 2.40
N ILE A 26 0.40 -4.73 2.33
CA ILE A 26 1.25 -5.29 3.40
C ILE A 26 2.45 -4.37 3.66
N ALA A 27 3.13 -3.91 2.61
CA ALA A 27 4.26 -2.99 2.73
C ALA A 27 3.87 -1.70 3.46
N VAL A 28 2.73 -1.09 3.13
CA VAL A 28 2.25 0.14 3.77
C VAL A 28 1.91 -0.09 5.25
N LEU A 29 1.22 -1.18 5.58
CA LEU A 29 0.80 -1.47 6.95
C LEU A 29 1.98 -1.83 7.86
N VAL A 30 2.93 -2.61 7.34
CA VAL A 30 4.10 -3.03 8.10
C VAL A 30 5.06 -1.86 8.35
N GLY A 31 5.17 -0.87 7.46
CA GLY A 31 6.02 0.31 7.66
C GLY A 31 5.70 1.13 8.91
N LYS A 32 4.60 0.83 9.62
CA LYS A 32 4.26 1.42 10.93
C LYS A 32 4.93 0.74 12.11
N LEU A 33 5.48 -0.45 11.91
CA LEU A 33 6.15 -1.21 12.95
C LEU A 33 7.61 -0.77 13.04
N PRO A 34 8.23 -0.90 14.23
CA PRO A 34 9.67 -0.73 14.36
C PRO A 34 10.40 -1.60 13.34
N VAL A 35 11.47 -1.06 12.76
CA VAL A 35 12.22 -1.66 11.63
C VAL A 35 12.60 -3.13 11.94
N GLU A 36 12.90 -3.43 13.19
CA GLU A 36 13.29 -4.77 13.66
C GLU A 36 12.15 -5.80 13.56
N ARG A 37 10.89 -5.34 13.63
CA ARG A 37 9.69 -6.18 13.59
C ARG A 37 9.09 -6.28 12.19
N GLN A 38 9.46 -5.40 11.26
CA GLN A 38 8.84 -5.32 9.95
C GLN A 38 9.00 -6.61 9.12
N ALA A 39 10.20 -7.19 9.08
CA ALA A 39 10.42 -8.45 8.37
C ALA A 39 9.55 -9.58 8.94
N SER A 40 9.55 -9.74 10.27
CA SER A 40 8.72 -10.74 10.95
C SER A 40 7.23 -10.51 10.72
N ALA A 41 6.76 -9.25 10.74
CA ALA A 41 5.36 -8.91 10.48
C ALA A 41 4.91 -9.25 9.06
N ARG A 42 5.77 -9.01 8.05
CA ARG A 42 5.50 -9.41 6.66
C ARG A 42 5.35 -10.92 6.55
N TYR A 43 6.33 -11.68 7.02
CA TYR A 43 6.29 -13.13 6.92
C TYR A 43 5.12 -13.74 7.71
N THR A 44 4.93 -13.30 8.95
CA THR A 44 3.82 -13.78 9.79
C THR A 44 2.48 -13.38 9.19
N GLY A 45 2.34 -12.15 8.71
CA GLY A 45 1.15 -11.65 8.02
C GLY A 45 0.80 -12.46 6.77
N MET A 46 1.78 -12.72 5.90
CA MET A 46 1.58 -13.52 4.69
C MET A 46 1.20 -14.97 4.99
N VAL A 47 1.85 -15.61 5.97
CA VAL A 47 1.51 -16.98 6.39
C VAL A 47 0.12 -17.03 7.03
N MET A 48 -0.18 -16.09 7.94
CA MET A 48 -1.49 -15.96 8.56
C MET A 48 -2.59 -15.65 7.55
N ALA A 49 -2.26 -14.98 6.44
CA ALA A 49 -3.17 -14.69 5.34
C ALA A 49 -3.35 -15.88 4.37
N LEU A 50 -2.35 -16.75 4.24
CA LEU A 50 -2.42 -17.96 3.41
C LEU A 50 -3.37 -19.01 4.00
N ILE A 51 -3.34 -19.21 5.32
CA ILE A 51 -4.18 -20.21 6.01
C ILE A 51 -5.67 -20.02 5.68
N PRO A 52 -6.31 -18.86 5.94
CA PRO A 52 -7.72 -18.67 5.65
C PRO A 52 -8.02 -18.82 4.16
N ARG A 53 -7.07 -18.47 3.28
CA ARG A 53 -7.22 -18.65 1.84
C ARG A 53 -7.31 -20.12 1.43
N LEU A 54 -6.44 -20.98 1.98
CA LEU A 54 -6.49 -22.42 1.75
C LEU A 54 -7.75 -23.04 2.39
N VAL A 55 -8.16 -22.56 3.55
CA VAL A 55 -9.41 -22.98 4.20
C VAL A 55 -10.61 -22.64 3.30
N LEU A 56 -10.72 -21.40 2.82
CA LEU A 56 -11.79 -20.99 1.89
C LEU A 56 -11.82 -21.85 0.62
N LEU A 57 -10.65 -22.24 0.11
CA LEU A 57 -10.53 -23.11 -1.05
C LEU A 57 -11.03 -24.54 -0.77
N LEU A 58 -10.84 -25.07 0.45
CA LEU A 58 -11.43 -26.35 0.85
C LEU A 58 -12.97 -26.25 0.94
N PHE A 59 -13.48 -25.08 1.34
CA PHE A 59 -14.91 -24.78 1.43
C PHE A 59 -15.47 -24.09 0.17
N ILE A 60 -14.84 -24.31 -0.99
CA ILE A 60 -15.19 -23.61 -2.23
C ILE A 60 -16.65 -23.81 -2.65
N GLY A 61 -17.23 -24.99 -2.41
CA GLY A 61 -18.65 -25.24 -2.68
C GLY A 61 -19.59 -24.33 -1.89
N TRP A 62 -19.23 -24.02 -0.63
CA TRP A 62 -19.98 -23.06 0.18
C TRP A 62 -19.81 -21.63 -0.34
N ILE A 63 -18.59 -21.26 -0.78
CA ILE A 63 -18.31 -19.96 -1.38
C ILE A 63 -19.05 -19.76 -2.71
N ILE A 64 -19.21 -20.81 -3.52
CA ILE A 64 -20.04 -20.75 -4.72
C ILE A 64 -21.51 -20.49 -4.34
N GLY A 65 -22.02 -21.14 -3.29
CA GLY A 65 -23.36 -20.85 -2.75
C GLY A 65 -23.52 -19.39 -2.28
N LEU A 66 -22.45 -18.75 -1.81
CA LEU A 66 -22.48 -17.31 -1.48
C LEU A 66 -22.77 -16.40 -2.68
N THR A 67 -22.63 -16.89 -3.92
CA THR A 67 -22.98 -16.14 -5.13
C THR A 67 -24.46 -16.23 -5.49
N GLU A 68 -25.21 -17.12 -4.85
CA GLU A 68 -26.66 -17.21 -5.05
C GLU A 68 -27.38 -16.02 -4.39
N PRO A 69 -28.44 -15.47 -5.03
CA PRO A 69 -29.21 -14.38 -4.44
C PRO A 69 -29.85 -14.79 -3.12
N LEU A 70 -29.56 -14.06 -2.04
CA LEU A 70 -30.21 -14.22 -0.73
C LEU A 70 -31.57 -13.54 -0.72
N PHE A 71 -31.67 -12.38 -1.35
CA PHE A 71 -32.89 -11.59 -1.51
C PHE A 71 -32.79 -10.69 -2.74
N HIS A 72 -33.93 -10.19 -3.21
CA HIS A 72 -33.97 -9.22 -4.32
C HIS A 72 -34.27 -7.82 -3.79
N LEU A 73 -33.50 -6.83 -4.22
CA LEU A 73 -33.70 -5.42 -3.94
C LEU A 73 -33.73 -4.66 -5.28
N PHE A 74 -34.84 -4.00 -5.60
CA PHE A 74 -35.01 -3.27 -6.88
C PHE A 74 -34.63 -4.10 -8.12
N ASP A 75 -35.14 -5.33 -8.22
CA ASP A 75 -34.83 -6.33 -9.27
C ASP A 75 -33.37 -6.84 -9.33
N HIS A 76 -32.50 -6.39 -8.42
CA HIS A 76 -31.15 -6.95 -8.27
C HIS A 76 -31.11 -8.01 -7.16
N GLY A 77 -30.66 -9.22 -7.52
CA GLY A 77 -30.40 -10.28 -6.54
C GLY A 77 -29.12 -9.98 -5.78
N VAL A 78 -29.22 -9.81 -4.46
CA VAL A 78 -28.07 -9.54 -3.57
C VAL A 78 -27.61 -10.86 -2.97
N SER A 79 -26.37 -11.24 -3.24
CA SER A 79 -25.77 -12.48 -2.73
C SER A 79 -24.95 -12.25 -1.46
N GLY A 80 -24.58 -13.33 -0.77
CA GLY A 80 -23.69 -13.26 0.39
C GLY A 80 -22.30 -12.74 0.04
N LYS A 81 -21.79 -13.10 -1.14
CA LYS A 81 -20.55 -12.57 -1.72
C LYS A 81 -20.63 -11.05 -1.84
N ASP A 82 -21.72 -10.54 -2.40
CA ASP A 82 -21.91 -9.11 -2.66
C ASP A 82 -21.84 -8.28 -1.38
N LEU A 83 -22.47 -8.77 -0.31
CA LEU A 83 -22.39 -8.15 1.01
C LEU A 83 -20.96 -8.12 1.55
N ILE A 84 -20.20 -9.22 1.40
CA ILE A 84 -18.82 -9.28 1.86
C ILE A 84 -17.93 -8.32 1.04
N LEU A 85 -18.10 -8.26 -0.28
CA LEU A 85 -17.36 -7.34 -1.13
C LEU A 85 -17.71 -5.89 -0.83
N ALA A 86 -18.98 -5.55 -0.65
CA ALA A 86 -19.40 -4.19 -0.30
C ALA A 86 -18.86 -3.74 1.07
N LEU A 87 -19.00 -4.58 2.10
CA LEU A 87 -18.48 -4.29 3.43
C LEU A 87 -16.96 -4.22 3.44
N GLY A 88 -16.31 -5.16 2.77
CA GLY A 88 -14.86 -5.18 2.60
C GLY A 88 -14.36 -3.94 1.87
N GLY A 89 -14.97 -3.57 0.76
CA GLY A 89 -14.63 -2.38 0.00
C GLY A 89 -14.81 -1.08 0.80
N LEU A 90 -15.92 -0.94 1.53
CA LEU A 90 -16.13 0.18 2.45
C LEU A 90 -15.06 0.23 3.55
N PHE A 91 -14.70 -0.92 4.11
CA PHE A 91 -13.62 -1.02 5.09
C PHE A 91 -12.28 -0.55 4.51
N LEU A 92 -11.93 -0.95 3.28
CA LEU A 92 -10.70 -0.52 2.61
C LEU A 92 -10.69 0.98 2.34
N ILE A 93 -11.79 1.54 1.84
CA ILE A 93 -11.93 2.99 1.59
C ILE A 93 -11.73 3.74 2.90
N TYR A 94 -12.48 3.38 3.95
CA TYR A 94 -12.36 4.00 5.27
C TYR A 94 -10.93 3.95 5.80
N LYS A 95 -10.30 2.77 5.76
CA LYS A 95 -8.94 2.57 6.27
C LYS A 95 -7.91 3.36 5.47
N ALA A 96 -8.01 3.36 4.15
CA ALA A 96 -7.08 4.09 3.29
C ALA A 96 -7.22 5.61 3.46
N THR A 97 -8.44 6.13 3.51
CA THR A 97 -8.70 7.56 3.75
C THR A 97 -8.18 7.99 5.12
N HIS A 98 -8.46 7.21 6.17
CA HIS A 98 -7.92 7.48 7.50
C HIS A 98 -6.39 7.44 7.50
N GLU A 99 -5.78 6.54 6.75
CA GLU A 99 -4.32 6.44 6.66
C GLU A 99 -3.69 7.64 5.95
N ILE A 100 -4.32 8.11 4.87
CA ILE A 100 -3.89 9.33 4.17
C ILE A 100 -3.96 10.52 5.13
N HIS A 101 -5.04 10.65 5.90
CA HIS A 101 -5.21 11.74 6.86
C HIS A 101 -4.14 11.71 7.96
N ALA A 102 -3.93 10.55 8.59
CA ALA A 102 -2.89 10.37 9.60
C ALA A 102 -1.47 10.64 9.06
N SER A 103 -1.22 10.29 7.79
CA SER A 103 0.07 10.56 7.14
C SER A 103 0.30 12.06 6.86
N LEU A 104 -0.76 12.88 6.81
CA LEU A 104 -0.68 14.32 6.60
C LEU A 104 -0.63 15.12 7.92
N GLU A 105 -1.21 14.59 8.99
CA GLU A 105 -1.31 15.27 10.29
C GLU A 105 -0.10 15.05 11.22
N GLY A 106 0.82 14.16 10.86
CA GLY A 106 2.13 14.06 11.51
C GLY A 106 2.08 13.57 12.96
N GLU A 107 1.11 12.73 13.34
CA GLU A 107 1.04 12.20 14.70
C GLU A 107 2.25 11.29 15.02
N GLU A 108 3.19 11.83 15.78
CA GLU A 108 4.35 11.14 16.34
C GLU A 108 3.97 10.36 17.61
N GLY A 109 4.17 9.04 17.56
CA GLY A 109 4.80 8.21 18.60
C GLY A 109 4.22 8.14 20.02
N GLU A 110 3.73 6.94 20.42
CA GLU A 110 3.76 6.52 21.83
C GLU A 110 4.20 5.05 22.01
N ALA A 111 4.83 4.81 23.17
CA ALA A 111 5.84 3.80 23.48
C ALA A 111 5.44 2.30 23.50
N SER A 112 6.45 1.48 23.20
CA SER A 112 6.78 0.06 23.49
C SER A 112 5.68 -0.95 23.91
N ALA A 113 4.77 -0.65 24.84
CA ALA A 113 3.60 -1.50 25.10
C ALA A 113 2.57 -1.41 23.95
N ARG A 114 2.48 -0.24 23.32
CA ARG A 114 1.70 0.01 22.08
C ARG A 114 2.27 -0.77 20.90
N VAL A 115 3.57 -1.10 20.90
CA VAL A 115 4.25 -1.78 19.78
C VAL A 115 3.78 -3.21 19.59
N MET A 116 3.56 -3.97 20.67
CA MET A 116 3.10 -5.36 20.56
C MET A 116 1.60 -5.44 20.21
N ALA A 117 0.80 -4.51 20.74
CA ALA A 117 -0.59 -4.31 20.32
C ALA A 117 -0.66 -3.91 18.82
N ASN A 118 0.28 -3.07 18.34
CA ASN A 118 0.38 -2.71 16.93
C ASN A 118 0.82 -3.89 16.05
N PHE A 119 1.71 -4.77 16.52
CA PHE A 119 2.14 -5.94 15.72
C PHE A 119 0.97 -6.88 15.45
N ALA A 120 0.27 -7.33 16.49
CA ALA A 120 -0.88 -8.20 16.34
C ALA A 120 -1.98 -7.53 15.52
N ALA A 121 -2.27 -6.25 15.78
CA ALA A 121 -3.25 -5.49 15.01
C ALA A 121 -2.90 -5.39 13.51
N VAL A 122 -1.63 -5.14 13.17
CA VAL A 122 -1.16 -5.07 11.77
C VAL A 122 -1.28 -6.45 11.11
N VAL A 123 -0.84 -7.52 11.77
CA VAL A 123 -0.95 -8.89 11.23
C VAL A 123 -2.41 -9.30 11.03
N THR A 124 -3.29 -9.00 11.98
CA THR A 124 -4.73 -9.24 11.85
C THR A 124 -5.35 -8.40 10.73
N GLN A 125 -4.96 -7.13 10.58
CA GLN A 125 -5.42 -6.28 9.47
C GLN A 125 -5.02 -6.87 8.12
N ILE A 126 -3.77 -7.32 7.98
CA ILE A 126 -3.29 -7.99 6.77
C ILE A 126 -4.15 -9.22 6.46
N ALA A 127 -4.39 -10.08 7.47
CA ALA A 127 -5.20 -11.28 7.29
C ALA A 127 -6.64 -10.96 6.90
N LEU A 128 -7.27 -9.95 7.50
CA LEU A 128 -8.65 -9.53 7.18
C LEU A 128 -8.76 -8.95 5.78
N ILE A 129 -7.84 -8.06 5.38
CA ILE A 129 -7.82 -7.49 4.03
C ILE A 129 -7.62 -8.60 3.00
N ASN A 130 -6.67 -9.51 3.24
CA ASN A 130 -6.42 -10.62 2.34
C ASN A 130 -7.61 -11.59 2.26
N LEU A 131 -8.36 -11.78 3.36
CA LEU A 131 -9.56 -12.60 3.37
C LEU A 131 -10.62 -12.03 2.40
N VAL A 132 -10.90 -10.73 2.47
CA VAL A 132 -11.84 -10.05 1.56
C VAL A 132 -11.40 -10.25 0.10
N PHE A 133 -10.14 -9.98 -0.20
CA PHE A 133 -9.61 -10.15 -1.57
C PHE A 133 -9.60 -11.59 -2.05
N SER A 134 -9.40 -12.55 -1.14
CA SER A 134 -9.34 -13.97 -1.49
C SER A 134 -10.67 -14.51 -2.00
N ILE A 135 -11.81 -13.92 -1.59
CA ILE A 135 -13.13 -14.36 -2.05
C ILE A 135 -13.30 -14.06 -3.54
N ASP A 136 -12.95 -12.84 -3.97
CA ASP A 136 -13.02 -12.45 -5.39
C ASP A 136 -12.02 -13.25 -6.26
N SER A 137 -10.78 -13.44 -5.77
CA SER A 137 -9.78 -14.22 -6.51
C SER A 137 -10.17 -15.70 -6.62
N ILE A 138 -10.72 -16.31 -5.56
CA ILE A 138 -11.20 -17.71 -5.58
C ILE A 138 -12.38 -17.86 -6.54
N VAL A 139 -13.36 -16.97 -6.50
CA VAL A 139 -14.51 -17.02 -7.44
C VAL A 139 -14.04 -16.89 -8.89
N THR A 140 -13.03 -16.05 -9.15
CA THR A 140 -12.40 -15.96 -10.47
C THR A 140 -11.69 -17.28 -10.85
N ALA A 141 -10.95 -17.89 -9.92
CA ALA A 141 -10.20 -19.13 -10.14
C ALA A 141 -11.10 -20.36 -10.40
N VAL A 142 -12.25 -20.44 -9.74
CA VAL A 142 -13.25 -21.52 -9.97
C VAL A 142 -13.71 -21.56 -11.42
N GLY A 143 -13.81 -20.40 -12.08
CA GLY A 143 -14.19 -20.31 -13.49
C GLY A 143 -13.12 -20.84 -14.46
N MET A 144 -11.91 -21.14 -13.98
CA MET A 144 -10.74 -21.46 -14.82
C MET A 144 -10.16 -22.87 -14.57
N ALA A 145 -10.39 -23.48 -13.40
CA ALA A 145 -9.86 -24.80 -13.08
C ALA A 145 -10.85 -25.67 -12.32
N ASN A 146 -10.98 -26.92 -12.76
CA ASN A 146 -11.90 -27.90 -12.20
C ASN A 146 -11.33 -28.62 -10.96
N GLU A 147 -10.02 -28.51 -10.73
CA GLU A 147 -9.28 -29.31 -9.74
C GLU A 147 -8.82 -28.44 -8.56
N ILE A 148 -9.37 -28.70 -7.38
CA ILE A 148 -9.06 -27.95 -6.14
C ILE A 148 -7.57 -27.98 -5.82
N TRP A 149 -6.91 -29.13 -6.02
CA TRP A 149 -5.49 -29.27 -5.73
C TRP A 149 -4.62 -28.37 -6.64
N VAL A 150 -5.03 -28.15 -7.90
CA VAL A 150 -4.32 -27.25 -8.83
C VAL A 150 -4.41 -25.82 -8.33
N MET A 151 -5.60 -25.39 -7.90
CA MET A 151 -5.82 -24.07 -7.32
C MET A 151 -5.00 -23.89 -6.02
N ALA A 152 -4.96 -24.91 -5.16
CA ALA A 152 -4.21 -24.86 -3.90
C ALA A 152 -2.71 -24.69 -4.14
N VAL A 153 -2.15 -25.49 -5.06
CA VAL A 153 -0.73 -25.39 -5.44
C VAL A 153 -0.44 -24.05 -6.10
N ALA A 154 -1.33 -23.53 -6.95
CA ALA A 154 -1.16 -22.20 -7.56
C ALA A 154 -1.09 -21.08 -6.50
N VAL A 155 -1.99 -21.10 -5.52
CA VAL A 155 -2.00 -20.14 -4.42
C VAL A 155 -0.71 -20.22 -3.59
N ILE A 156 -0.23 -21.43 -3.28
CA ILE A 156 1.01 -21.63 -2.52
C ILE A 156 2.22 -21.14 -3.31
N LEU A 157 2.34 -21.49 -4.60
CA LEU A 157 3.43 -21.05 -5.46
C LEU A 157 3.43 -19.52 -5.63
N SER A 158 2.27 -18.92 -5.85
CA SER A 158 2.11 -17.46 -5.91
C SER A 158 2.56 -16.81 -4.60
N MET A 159 2.13 -17.34 -3.45
CA MET A 159 2.52 -16.83 -2.14
C MET A 159 4.05 -16.89 -1.94
N ILE A 160 4.72 -17.96 -2.37
CA ILE A 160 6.19 -18.06 -2.29
C ILE A 160 6.86 -16.94 -3.10
N VAL A 161 6.38 -16.69 -4.32
CA VAL A 161 6.89 -15.61 -5.18
C VAL A 161 6.70 -14.25 -4.48
N LEU A 162 5.53 -13.99 -3.92
CA LEU A 162 5.24 -12.75 -3.18
C LEU A 162 6.09 -12.62 -1.92
N MET A 163 6.32 -13.70 -1.18
CA MET A 163 7.18 -13.70 0.01
C MET A 163 8.61 -13.27 -0.34
N ILE A 164 9.16 -13.77 -1.45
CA ILE A 164 10.48 -13.37 -1.95
C ILE A 164 10.47 -11.90 -2.37
N ALA A 165 9.43 -11.44 -3.07
CA ALA A 165 9.29 -10.05 -3.52
C ALA A 165 8.99 -9.05 -2.39
N SER A 166 8.42 -9.51 -1.27
CA SER A 166 7.95 -8.65 -0.18
C SER A 166 9.03 -7.81 0.47
N GLY A 167 10.25 -8.35 0.52
CA GLY A 167 11.47 -7.70 1.00
C GLY A 167 11.71 -6.38 0.26
N PRO A 168 12.12 -6.47 -1.02
CA PRO A 168 12.38 -5.32 -1.88
C PRO A 168 11.20 -4.36 -2.03
N VAL A 169 9.97 -4.88 -2.20
CA VAL A 169 8.78 -4.04 -2.41
C VAL A 169 8.51 -3.16 -1.19
N ALA A 170 8.62 -3.70 0.03
CA ALA A 170 8.38 -2.88 1.21
C ALA A 170 9.44 -1.79 1.40
N SER A 171 10.72 -2.13 1.21
CA SER A 171 11.81 -1.14 1.28
C SER A 171 11.66 -0.04 0.23
N PHE A 172 11.14 -0.38 -0.96
CA PHE A 172 10.85 0.61 -2.01
C PHE A 172 9.68 1.53 -1.62
N VAL A 173 8.59 0.99 -1.09
CA VAL A 173 7.44 1.78 -0.62
C VAL A 173 7.82 2.69 0.54
N GLU A 174 8.65 2.21 1.48
CA GLU A 174 9.10 2.99 2.63
C GLU A 174 10.07 4.12 2.24
N ALA A 175 10.96 3.88 1.29
CA ALA A 175 11.90 4.89 0.80
C ALA A 175 11.25 6.00 -0.04
N HIS A 176 10.03 5.79 -0.54
CA HIS A 176 9.35 6.69 -1.49
C HIS A 176 7.96 7.08 -0.98
N PRO A 177 7.81 8.22 -0.26
CA PRO A 177 6.53 8.66 0.30
C PRO A 177 5.40 8.81 -0.73
N THR A 178 5.72 9.27 -1.95
CA THR A 178 4.77 9.35 -3.05
C THR A 178 4.22 7.98 -3.45
N VAL A 179 5.06 6.94 -3.46
CA VAL A 179 4.64 5.55 -3.71
C VAL A 179 3.74 5.04 -2.59
N LYS A 180 4.00 5.40 -1.32
CA LYS A 180 3.10 5.08 -0.20
C LYS A 180 1.71 5.71 -0.38
N ILE A 181 1.63 6.97 -0.82
CA ILE A 181 0.35 7.62 -1.10
C ILE A 181 -0.35 6.98 -2.30
N LEU A 182 0.39 6.62 -3.36
CA LEU A 182 -0.17 5.91 -4.51
C LEU A 182 -0.74 4.54 -4.11
N ALA A 183 -0.04 3.79 -3.26
CA ALA A 183 -0.49 2.52 -2.71
C ALA A 183 -1.82 2.66 -1.94
N LEU A 184 -1.97 3.71 -1.12
CA LEU A 184 -3.23 4.01 -0.44
C LEU A 184 -4.32 4.43 -1.44
N GLY A 185 -3.97 5.14 -2.50
CA GLY A 185 -4.87 5.45 -3.61
C GLY A 185 -5.37 4.19 -4.32
N PHE A 186 -4.51 3.20 -4.56
CA PHE A 186 -4.90 1.90 -5.11
C PHE A 186 -5.85 1.17 -4.16
N LEU A 187 -5.61 1.23 -2.86
CA LEU A 187 -6.51 0.65 -1.87
C LEU A 187 -7.92 1.25 -1.92
N ILE A 188 -8.04 2.58 -2.10
CA ILE A 188 -9.32 3.26 -2.32
C ILE A 188 -9.94 2.81 -3.64
N MET A 189 -9.18 2.77 -4.73
CA MET A 189 -9.66 2.37 -6.05
C MET A 189 -10.23 0.94 -6.04
N ILE A 190 -9.48 -0.01 -5.46
CA ILE A 190 -9.92 -1.39 -5.31
C ILE A 190 -11.14 -1.45 -4.37
N GLY A 191 -11.12 -0.71 -3.26
CA GLY A 191 -12.27 -0.63 -2.37
C GLY A 191 -13.54 -0.14 -3.07
N MET A 192 -13.43 0.88 -3.92
CA MET A 192 -14.54 1.36 -4.75
C MET A 192 -15.01 0.31 -5.75
N ALA A 193 -14.08 -0.41 -6.39
CA ALA A 193 -14.42 -1.51 -7.30
C ALA A 193 -15.15 -2.65 -6.59
N LEU A 194 -14.73 -3.04 -5.39
CA LEU A 194 -15.42 -4.06 -4.60
C LEU A 194 -16.81 -3.63 -4.17
N VAL A 195 -16.99 -2.35 -3.80
CA VAL A 195 -18.32 -1.79 -3.53
C VAL A 195 -19.18 -1.85 -4.78
N ALA A 196 -18.66 -1.42 -5.93
CA ALA A 196 -19.39 -1.48 -7.20
C ALA A 196 -19.79 -2.92 -7.56
N ASP A 197 -18.86 -3.88 -7.48
CA ASP A 197 -19.13 -5.31 -7.70
C ASP A 197 -20.21 -5.82 -6.73
N GLY A 198 -20.17 -5.42 -5.44
CA GLY A 198 -21.18 -5.78 -4.44
C GLY A 198 -22.56 -5.14 -4.65
N PHE A 199 -22.68 -4.14 -5.53
CA PHE A 199 -23.96 -3.61 -6.00
C PHE A 199 -24.33 -4.13 -7.41
N GLY A 200 -23.59 -5.10 -7.94
CA GLY A 200 -23.79 -5.69 -9.27
C GLY A 200 -23.19 -4.87 -10.42
N ALA A 201 -22.57 -3.72 -10.14
CA ALA A 201 -21.89 -2.88 -11.11
C ALA A 201 -20.46 -3.39 -11.31
N HIS A 202 -20.32 -4.41 -12.16
CA HIS A 202 -19.05 -5.09 -12.39
C HIS A 202 -18.01 -4.16 -13.02
N VAL A 203 -16.90 -3.92 -12.32
CA VAL A 203 -15.78 -3.13 -12.85
C VAL A 203 -14.76 -4.07 -13.48
N PRO A 204 -14.50 -3.98 -14.80
CA PRO A 204 -13.51 -4.84 -15.42
C PRO A 204 -12.11 -4.62 -14.81
N LYS A 205 -11.55 -5.69 -14.23
CA LYS A 205 -10.25 -5.66 -13.51
C LYS A 205 -9.12 -5.09 -14.37
N GLY A 206 -9.17 -5.30 -15.69
CA GLY A 206 -8.22 -4.73 -16.64
C GLY A 206 -8.13 -3.20 -16.58
N TYR A 207 -9.22 -2.49 -16.30
CA TYR A 207 -9.16 -1.03 -16.14
C TYR A 207 -8.43 -0.61 -14.87
N ILE A 208 -8.67 -1.34 -13.77
CA ILE A 208 -7.98 -1.11 -12.49
C ILE A 208 -6.48 -1.36 -12.67
N TYR A 209 -6.09 -2.51 -13.23
CA TYR A 209 -4.68 -2.83 -13.49
C TYR A 209 -4.02 -1.85 -14.42
N THR A 210 -4.71 -1.42 -15.48
CA THR A 210 -4.18 -0.40 -16.39
C THR A 210 -3.94 0.92 -15.65
N ALA A 211 -4.87 1.36 -14.81
CA ALA A 211 -4.73 2.57 -14.02
C ALA A 211 -3.56 2.48 -13.01
N MET A 212 -3.40 1.34 -12.34
CA MET A 212 -2.32 1.12 -11.38
C MET A 212 -0.95 1.11 -12.06
N ILE A 213 -0.80 0.35 -13.16
CA ILE A 213 0.44 0.31 -13.94
C ILE A 213 0.78 1.71 -14.48
N PHE A 214 -0.20 2.42 -15.04
CA PHE A 214 0.00 3.78 -15.54
C PHE A 214 0.44 4.73 -14.42
N SER A 215 -0.18 4.65 -13.24
CA SER A 215 0.18 5.48 -12.09
C SER A 215 1.59 5.19 -11.60
N VAL A 216 1.99 3.92 -11.50
CA VAL A 216 3.38 3.54 -11.15
C VAL A 216 4.34 4.05 -12.21
N PHE A 217 4.00 3.91 -13.50
CA PHE A 217 4.83 4.41 -14.60
C PHE A 217 5.05 5.92 -14.53
N ILE A 218 3.98 6.69 -14.30
CA ILE A 218 4.09 8.15 -14.08
C ILE A 218 4.95 8.47 -12.87
N GLU A 219 4.81 7.71 -11.78
CA GLU A 219 5.65 7.91 -10.59
C GLU A 219 7.12 7.61 -10.85
N LEU A 220 7.43 6.54 -11.60
CA LEU A 220 8.80 6.24 -12.02
C LEU A 220 9.41 7.39 -12.83
N ILE A 221 8.63 8.02 -13.73
CA ILE A 221 9.05 9.21 -14.46
C ILE A 221 9.28 10.39 -13.50
N ASN A 222 8.34 10.65 -12.59
CA ASN A 222 8.45 11.74 -11.60
C ASN A 222 9.71 11.59 -10.74
N MET A 223 10.00 10.38 -10.26
CA MET A 223 11.20 10.10 -9.49
C MET A 223 12.47 10.28 -10.31
N ALA A 224 12.47 9.86 -11.59
CA ALA A 224 13.60 10.07 -12.49
C ALA A 224 13.87 11.56 -12.77
N LEU A 225 12.82 12.37 -12.90
CA LEU A 225 12.93 13.82 -13.09
C LEU A 225 13.42 14.53 -11.83
N ARG A 226 12.90 14.19 -10.65
CA ARG A 226 13.33 14.77 -9.36
C ARG A 226 14.80 14.51 -9.08
N ARG A 227 15.33 13.33 -9.41
CA ARG A 227 16.76 13.03 -9.28
C ARG A 227 17.67 13.90 -10.17
N ARG A 228 17.13 14.48 -11.25
CA ARG A 228 17.87 15.36 -12.18
C ARG A 228 17.70 16.85 -11.88
N ALA A 229 16.77 17.23 -11.02
CA ALA A 229 16.57 18.62 -10.63
C ALA A 229 17.70 19.07 -9.69
N ARG A 230 18.51 20.06 -10.11
CA ARG A 230 19.52 20.70 -9.25
C ARG A 230 18.81 21.42 -8.09
N PRO A 231 19.37 21.42 -6.85
CA PRO A 231 18.78 22.15 -5.74
C PRO A 231 18.70 23.63 -6.12
N VAL A 232 17.49 24.15 -6.26
CA VAL A 232 17.29 25.58 -6.50
C VAL A 232 17.73 26.30 -5.23
N HIS A 233 18.90 26.96 -5.29
CA HIS A 233 19.33 27.85 -4.23
C HIS A 233 18.34 29.01 -4.19
N LEU A 234 17.47 29.02 -3.18
CA LEU A 234 16.60 30.16 -2.93
C LEU A 234 17.50 31.34 -2.60
N ARG A 235 17.52 32.34 -3.49
CA ARG A 235 18.22 33.60 -3.29
C ARG A 235 17.51 34.29 -2.13
N ASN A 236 18.10 34.27 -0.94
CA ASN A 236 17.54 34.90 0.25
C ASN A 236 17.57 36.43 0.05
N PRO A 237 16.41 37.10 -0.16
CA PRO A 237 16.37 38.54 -0.43
C PRO A 237 16.79 39.38 0.78
N TYR A 238 16.88 38.78 1.97
CA TYR A 238 17.19 39.44 3.23
C TYR A 238 18.63 39.19 3.73
N GLY A 239 19.44 38.45 2.96
CA GLY A 239 20.83 38.15 3.31
C GLY A 239 21.79 39.33 3.10
N GLU A 240 21.61 40.11 2.03
CA GLU A 240 22.58 41.15 1.64
C GLU A 240 22.40 42.46 2.42
N GLU A 241 21.18 42.80 2.87
CA GLU A 241 20.93 44.02 3.65
C GLU A 241 21.36 43.87 5.12
N THR A 242 21.23 42.67 5.69
CA THR A 242 21.60 42.40 7.09
C THR A 242 23.12 42.39 7.28
N GLU A 243 23.88 41.89 6.30
CA GLU A 243 25.35 41.93 6.31
C GLU A 243 25.88 43.37 6.13
N ARG A 244 25.31 44.16 5.21
CA ARG A 244 25.69 45.58 5.03
C ARG A 244 25.39 46.44 6.25
N ALA A 245 24.23 46.24 6.88
CA ALA A 245 23.87 46.97 8.10
C ALA A 245 24.74 46.58 9.31
N GLY A 246 25.19 45.33 9.37
CA GLY A 246 26.14 44.85 10.38
C GLY A 246 27.55 45.43 10.18
N ASP A 247 28.01 45.52 8.94
CA ASP A 247 29.31 46.08 8.60
C ASP A 247 29.36 47.61 8.79
N GLU A 248 28.30 48.34 8.44
CA GLU A 248 28.20 49.78 8.74
C GLU A 248 28.18 50.07 10.25
N ARG A 249 27.45 49.27 11.03
CA ARG A 249 27.44 49.40 12.50
C ARG A 249 28.82 49.13 13.11
N ARG A 250 29.52 48.09 12.64
CA ARG A 250 30.90 47.79 13.07
C ARG A 250 31.87 48.90 12.68
N ALA A 251 31.75 49.45 11.48
CA ALA A 251 32.61 50.54 11.02
C ALA A 251 32.43 51.82 11.85
N LEU A 252 31.19 52.11 12.27
CA LEU A 252 30.89 53.24 13.15
C LEU A 252 31.39 53.01 14.59
N GLU A 253 31.25 51.80 15.14
CA GLU A 253 31.81 51.44 16.46
C GLU A 253 33.34 51.52 16.49
N LEU A 254 34.02 51.17 15.39
CA LEU A 254 35.47 51.30 15.23
C LEU A 254 35.91 52.77 15.08
N ALA A 255 35.08 53.63 14.49
CA ALA A 255 35.37 55.05 14.32
C ALA A 255 35.15 55.87 15.61
N ASP A 256 34.29 55.41 16.51
CA ASP A 256 33.95 56.08 17.77
C ASP A 256 34.84 55.62 18.96
N MET A 257 35.89 54.83 18.70
CA MET A 257 36.85 54.41 19.74
C MET A 257 37.80 55.56 20.13
N PRO A 258 37.78 56.06 21.37
CA PRO A 258 38.71 57.08 21.82
C PRO A 258 40.07 56.43 22.11
N GLY A 259 41.03 56.53 21.19
CA GLY A 259 42.39 56.06 21.47
C GLY A 259 43.43 56.00 20.36
N ALA A 260 43.10 56.14 19.07
CA ALA A 260 44.10 56.13 18.00
C ALA A 260 44.74 57.50 17.76
N GLY A 261 44.99 58.26 18.83
CA GLY A 261 45.84 59.45 18.83
C GLY A 261 47.29 59.03 18.97
N GLY A 262 48.09 59.34 17.94
CA GLY A 262 49.43 58.82 17.74
C GLY A 262 50.43 59.05 18.88
N LYS A 263 51.49 58.24 18.85
CA LYS A 263 52.81 58.65 19.34
C LYS A 263 53.83 58.43 18.23
N SER A 264 54.23 59.57 17.67
CA SER A 264 55.49 59.77 16.97
C SER A 264 56.60 59.95 18.03
N ILE A 265 57.81 59.56 17.61
CA ILE A 265 59.15 59.62 18.25
C ILE A 265 59.49 58.40 19.11
#